data_AF-A0A352UF15-F1
#
_entry.id   AF-A0A352UF15-F1
#
_cell.length_a   1.000
_cell.length_b   1.000
_cell.length_c   1.000
_cell.angle_alpha   90.00
_cell.angle_beta   90.00
_cell.angle_gamma   90.00
#
_symmetry.space_group_name_H-M   'P 1'
#
loop_
_entity.id
_entity.type
_entity.pdbx_description
1 polymer ?
#
loop_
_entity_poly.entity_id
_entity_poly.type
_entity_poly.pdbx_seq_one_letter_code
_entity_poly.pdbx_strand_id
1 'polypeptide(L)' 'MAQRLATAAVGIPILLFFIWTGGILFIGLVAAIAAFAAFELSRMASSWGDRVSVAFSALATTALILSAIFYEPDGDFGR' A
#
# COMPACT_ATOMS: atom_id res chain seq x y z
N MET A 1 -15.32 -2.57 -22.42
CA MET A 1 -16.29 -2.27 -21.33
C MET A 1 -16.39 -3.42 -20.34
N ALA A 2 -16.69 -4.66 -20.80
CA ALA A 2 -16.89 -5.83 -19.94
C ALA A 2 -15.73 -6.13 -18.96
N GLN A 3 -14.48 -6.00 -19.40
CA GLN A 3 -13.31 -6.23 -18.53
C GLN A 3 -13.23 -5.27 -17.35
N ARG A 4 -13.49 -3.96 -17.56
CA ARG A 4 -13.50 -2.96 -16.48
C ARG A 4 -14.58 -3.24 -15.44
N LEU A 5 -15.73 -3.72 -15.91
CA LEU A 5 -16.86 -4.10 -15.05
C LEU A 5 -16.52 -5.36 -14.24
N ALA A 6 -15.93 -6.38 -14.88
CA ALA A 6 -15.51 -7.61 -14.22
C ALA A 6 -14.46 -7.35 -13.13
N THR A 7 -13.45 -6.51 -13.41
CA THR A 7 -12.43 -6.16 -12.41
C THR A 7 -13.00 -5.35 -11.25
N ALA A 8 -13.94 -4.43 -11.50
CA ALA A 8 -14.58 -3.67 -10.44
C ALA A 8 -15.50 -4.56 -9.57
N ALA A 9 -16.26 -5.46 -10.20
CA ALA A 9 -17.15 -6.40 -9.51
C ALA A 9 -16.41 -7.37 -8.59
N VAL A 10 -15.15 -7.67 -8.87
CA VAL A 10 -14.30 -8.53 -8.02
C VAL A 10 -13.47 -7.69 -7.03
N GLY A 11 -12.89 -6.59 -7.50
CA GLY A 11 -11.99 -5.75 -6.70
C GLY A 11 -12.68 -5.06 -5.53
N ILE A 12 -13.87 -4.48 -5.75
CA ILE A 12 -14.60 -3.75 -4.69
C ILE A 12 -14.96 -4.68 -3.52
N PRO A 13 -15.57 -5.85 -3.71
CA PRO A 13 -15.88 -6.76 -2.61
C PRO A 13 -14.64 -7.24 -1.85
N ILE A 14 -13.54 -7.53 -2.56
CA ILE A 14 -12.28 -7.93 -1.92
C ILE A 14 -11.77 -6.81 -1.02
N LEU A 15 -11.76 -5.57 -1.52
CA LEU A 15 -11.33 -4.40 -0.75
C LEU A 15 -12.19 -4.21 0.51
N LEU A 16 -13.51 -4.29 0.38
CA LEU A 16 -14.44 -4.18 1.50
C LEU A 16 -14.24 -5.30 2.52
N PHE A 17 -13.96 -6.53 2.08
CA PHE A 17 -13.66 -7.65 2.96
C PHE A 17 -12.42 -7.37 3.80
N PHE A 18 -11.31 -6.93 3.19
CA PHE A 18 -10.09 -6.59 3.93
C PHE A 18 -10.29 -5.42 4.90
N ILE A 19 -11.04 -4.39 4.51
CA ILE A 19 -11.40 -3.27 5.40
C ILE A 19 -12.22 -3.78 6.60
N TRP A 20 -13.19 -4.65 6.35
CA TRP A 20 -14.05 -5.19 7.40
C TRP A 20 -13.30 -6.12 8.36
N THR A 21 -12.41 -6.97 7.87
CA THR A 21 -11.58 -7.85 8.72
C THR A 21 -10.54 -7.06 9.52
N GLY A 22 -10.03 -5.97 8.96
CA GLY A 22 -9.08 -5.07 9.63
C GLY A 22 -7.75 -5.74 9.98
N GLY A 23 -7.05 -5.13 10.96
CA GLY A 23 -5.82 -5.66 11.55
C GLY A 23 -4.69 -5.93 10.55
N ILE A 24 -3.95 -7.01 10.76
CA ILE A 24 -2.76 -7.37 9.96
C ILE A 24 -3.09 -7.59 8.48
N LEU A 25 -4.29 -8.10 8.16
CA LEU A 25 -4.70 -8.38 6.80
C LEU A 25 -4.96 -7.09 6.00
N PHE A 26 -5.62 -6.12 6.63
CA PHE A 26 -5.80 -4.79 6.04
C PHE A 26 -4.46 -4.08 5.84
N ILE A 27 -3.59 -4.10 6.85
CA ILE A 27 -2.27 -3.46 6.76
C ILE A 27 -1.41 -4.12 5.67
N GLY A 28 -1.45 -5.45 5.57
CA GLY A 28 -0.77 -6.18 4.49
C GLY A 28 -1.27 -5.79 3.10
N LEU A 29 -2.59 -5.64 2.92
CA LEU A 29 -3.17 -5.15 1.67
C LEU A 29 -2.66 -3.73 1.34
N VAL A 30 -2.71 -2.82 2.31
CA VAL A 30 -2.24 -1.43 2.15
C VAL A 30 -0.75 -1.40 1.79
N ALA A 31 0.08 -2.22 2.44
CA ALA A 31 1.50 -2.34 2.14
C ALA A 31 1.73 -2.82 0.71
N ALA A 32 1.00 -3.82 0.24
CA ALA A 32 1.12 -4.34 -1.13
C ALA A 32 0.72 -3.29 -2.19
N ILE A 33 -0.40 -2.58 -1.98
CA ILE A 33 -0.86 -1.52 -2.90
C ILE A 33 0.15 -0.37 -2.95
N ALA A 34 0.66 0.04 -1.79
CA ALA A 34 1.63 1.14 -1.72
C ALA A 34 2.99 0.76 -2.32
N ALA A 35 3.45 -0.49 -2.15
CA ALA A 35 4.64 -1.00 -2.82
C ALA A 35 4.49 -0.94 -4.34
N PHE A 36 3.32 -1.34 -4.85
CA PHE A 36 3.01 -1.26 -6.28
C PHE A 36 2.94 0.19 -6.78
N ALA A 37 2.32 1.09 -6.02
CA ALA A 37 2.27 2.51 -6.36
C ALA A 37 3.66 3.15 -6.36
N ALA A 38 4.50 2.84 -5.36
CA ALA A 38 5.88 3.29 -5.30
C ALA A 38 6.69 2.74 -6.49
N PHE A 39 6.48 1.47 -6.85
CA PHE A 39 7.10 0.87 -8.03
C PHE A 39 6.75 1.63 -9.31
N GLU A 40 5.45 1.90 -9.55
CA GLU A 40 5.02 2.64 -10.74
C GLU A 40 5.55 4.08 -10.75
N LEU A 41 5.50 4.76 -9.61
CA LEU A 41 5.98 6.14 -9.48
C LEU A 41 7.49 6.23 -9.71
N SER A 42 8.29 5.32 -9.14
CA SER A 42 9.74 5.25 -9.39
C SER A 42 10.04 4.95 -10.85
N ARG A 43 9.23 4.12 -11.51
CA ARG A 43 9.38 3.84 -12.95
C ARG A 43 9.07 5.07 -13.80
N MET A 44 8.03 5.83 -13.46
CA MET A 44 7.72 7.11 -14.12
C MET A 44 8.84 8.13 -13.89
N ALA A 45 9.33 8.27 -12.66
CA ALA A 45 10.44 9.17 -12.33
C ALA A 45 11.74 8.79 -13.08
N SER A 46 12.01 7.49 -13.24
CA SER A 46 13.15 7.02 -14.01
C SER A 46 13.06 7.38 -15.51
N SER A 47 11.85 7.40 -16.06
CA SER A 47 11.63 7.88 -17.43
C SER A 47 11.85 9.38 -17.61
N TRP A 48 11.88 10.16 -16.52
CA TRP A 48 12.18 11.59 -16.51
C TRP A 48 13.66 11.91 -16.30
N GLY A 49 14.52 10.90 -16.31
CA GLY A 49 15.98 11.05 -16.20
C GLY A 49 16.52 10.99 -14.78
N ASP A 50 15.66 10.74 -13.79
CA ASP A 50 16.08 10.60 -12.40
C ASP A 50 16.50 9.16 -12.08
N ARG A 51 17.62 8.95 -11.37
CA ARG A 51 18.14 7.59 -11.08
C ARG A 51 17.52 7.04 -9.80
N VAL A 52 16.21 6.77 -9.84
CA VAL A 52 15.48 6.22 -8.69
C VAL A 52 15.58 4.70 -8.67
N SER A 53 16.07 4.14 -7.56
CA SER A 53 16.08 2.68 -7.36
C SER A 53 14.68 2.18 -7.01
N VAL A 54 13.98 1.65 -8.02
CA VAL A 54 12.61 1.15 -7.93
C VAL A 54 12.44 0.09 -6.83
N ALA A 55 13.39 -0.84 -6.73
CA ALA A 55 13.35 -1.90 -5.72
C ALA A 55 13.49 -1.34 -4.29
N PHE A 56 14.35 -0.33 -4.11
CA PHE A 56 14.52 0.31 -2.81
C PHE A 56 13.27 1.08 -2.40
N SER A 57 12.67 1.87 -3.30
CA SER A 57 11.44 2.61 -3.02
C SER A 57 10.29 1.69 -2.62
N ALA A 58 10.05 0.60 -3.36
CA ALA A 58 9.00 -0.36 -3.04
C ALA A 58 9.24 -1.04 -1.69
N LEU A 59 10.48 -1.47 -1.40
CA LEU A 59 10.84 -2.09 -0.12
C LEU A 59 10.72 -1.11 1.04
N ALA A 60 11.20 0.13 0.88
CA ALA A 60 11.13 1.16 1.91
C ALA A 60 9.68 1.53 2.24
N THR A 61 8.83 1.71 1.22
CA THR A 61 7.40 1.97 1.42
C THR A 61 6.70 0.82 2.13
N THR A 62 6.99 -0.42 1.73
CA THR A 62 6.46 -1.63 2.40
C THR A 62 6.89 -1.67 3.87
N ALA A 63 8.17 -1.47 4.14
CA ALA A 63 8.73 -1.48 5.49
C ALA A 63 8.13 -0.39 6.38
N LEU A 64 7.96 0.82 5.84
CA LEU A 64 7.32 1.94 6.57
C LEU A 64 5.87 1.60 6.94
N ILE A 65 5.09 1.05 6.02
CA ILE A 65 3.69 0.70 6.31
C ILE A 65 3.60 -0.44 7.33
N LEU A 66 4.47 -1.45 7.22
CA LEU A 66 4.52 -2.52 8.20
C LEU A 66 5.01 -2.04 9.57
N SER A 67 5.87 -1.02 9.62
CA SER A 67 6.29 -0.42 10.89
C SER A 67 5.12 0.22 11.66
N ALA A 68 4.06 0.63 10.97
CA ALA A 68 2.83 1.12 11.61
C ALA A 68 2.12 0.06 12.46
N ILE A 69 2.39 -1.24 12.25
CA ILE A 69 1.88 -2.32 13.11
C ILE A 69 2.49 -2.23 14.51
N PHE A 70 3.76 -1.81 14.59
CA PHE A 70 4.50 -1.65 15.84
C PHE A 70 4.39 -0.23 16.42
N TYR A 71 3.70 0.67 15.72
CA TYR A 71 3.40 2.00 16.21
C TYR A 71 2.17 1.91 17.13
N GLU A 72 2.41 1.56 18.38
CA GLU A 72 1.48 1.74 19.49
C GLU A 72 1.40 3.24 19.82
N PRO A 73 0.24 3.91 19.65
CA PRO A 73 0.05 5.28 20.07
C PRO A 73 -0.14 5.34 21.59
N ASP A 74 0.85 4.88 22.34
CA ASP A 74 0.87 4.89 23.82
C ASP A 74 1.52 6.18 24.34
N GLY A 75 1.48 7.24 23.54
CA GLY A 75 1.78 8.59 23.98
C GLY A 75 0.54 9.17 24.63
N ASP A 76 0.37 8.87 25.91
CA ASP A 76 -0.53 9.55 26.83
C ASP A 76 -0.34 11.08 26.75
N PHE A 77 -1.10 11.75 25.88
CA PHE A 77 -1.21 13.21 25.86
C PHE A 77 -2.25 13.66 26.88
N GLY A 78 -1.96 13.39 28.17
CA GLY A 78 -2.55 14.11 29.29
C GLY A 78 -3.80 13.47 29.90
N ARG A 79 -3.59 12.54 30.83
CA ARG A 79 -4.35 12.51 32.08
C ARG A 79 -3.53 13.04 33.24
#